data_AF-A0A518AXU8-F1
#
_entry.id   AF-A0A518AXU8-F1
#
_cell.length_a   1.000
_cell.length_b   1.000
_cell.length_c   1.000
_cell.angle_alpha   90.00
_cell.angle_beta   90.00
_cell.angle_gamma   90.00
#
_symmetry.space_group_name_H-M   'P 1'
#
loop_
_entity.id
_entity.type
_entity.pdbx_description
1 polymer ?
#
loop_
_entity_poly.entity_id
_entity_poly.type
_entity_poly.pdbx_seq_one_letter_code
_entity_poly.pdbx_strand_id
1 'polypeptide(L)'
;MVNPTDEMTRRTDEPGLIEAVLGDGRPLLVFSAISLLLSAGFAFFHSAMGHILPHDLAYLQMSSDTLCLYAEGRIVHFMIHDRISFAGALASIGMLYLWLAAFPLRGGRAWAWWTLASSGLIGFASFLAYLGYGYLDVWHMAATLVLLPCFVTGMIRSYPHLVGSKRLGALFIPGVPLAWKTWFGLGRLFLLGTAVGIIGAGLTIMTCGMTIVFVPQDLEYMGLTPADIAGINPRLISLIAHDRAGFGGGLASGGIAMLLAIWCARPCPSLWQTLLVVGIVGFGCAIVVHYPIGYTSFVHLAPAYLGAAMCAVGLALTYRGMHAA
;
A
#
# COMPACT_ATOMS: atom_id res chain seq x y z
N MET A 1 12.57 -57.41 -2.94
CA MET A 1 12.17 -57.28 -1.53
C MET A 1 12.74 -55.97 -1.03
N VAL A 2 11.88 -54.96 -0.86
CA VAL A 2 12.28 -53.68 -0.26
C VAL A 2 12.52 -53.92 1.22
N ASN A 3 13.65 -53.45 1.74
CA ASN A 3 14.07 -53.68 3.11
C ASN A 3 13.10 -52.92 4.05
N PRO A 4 12.42 -53.55 5.03
CA PRO A 4 11.43 -52.88 5.88
C PRO A 4 12.01 -51.69 6.68
N THR A 5 13.32 -51.67 6.87
CA THR A 5 14.06 -50.59 7.53
C THR A 5 14.14 -49.32 6.68
N ASP A 6 14.05 -49.44 5.35
CA ASP A 6 14.16 -48.32 4.38
C ASP A 6 12.81 -47.59 4.17
N GLU A 7 11.71 -48.23 4.59
CA GLU A 7 10.36 -47.67 4.57
C GLU A 7 10.04 -46.92 5.88
N MET A 8 10.71 -47.29 6.98
CA MET A 8 10.54 -46.66 8.30
C MET A 8 11.36 -45.36 8.44
N THR A 9 12.51 -45.25 7.79
CA THR A 9 13.29 -43.99 7.67
C THR A 9 12.68 -42.99 6.69
N ARG A 10 11.87 -43.44 5.72
CA ARG A 10 11.17 -42.53 4.79
C ARG A 10 9.98 -41.79 5.39
N ARG A 11 9.37 -42.31 6.45
CA ARG A 11 8.22 -41.67 7.12
C ARG A 11 8.59 -40.44 7.96
N THR A 12 9.87 -40.20 8.22
CA THR A 12 10.35 -39.07 9.04
C THR A 12 10.73 -37.83 8.23
N ASP A 13 10.68 -37.89 6.90
CA ASP A 13 11.10 -36.79 6.01
C ASP A 13 9.93 -36.01 5.38
N GLU A 14 8.68 -36.40 5.66
CA GLU A 14 7.52 -35.63 5.21
C GLU A 14 7.19 -34.53 6.22
N PRO A 15 7.32 -33.24 5.86
CA PRO A 15 6.98 -32.16 6.77
C PRO A 15 5.49 -32.23 7.12
N GLY A 16 5.18 -32.06 8.40
CA GLY A 16 3.79 -31.97 8.85
C GLY A 16 3.07 -30.80 8.18
N LEU A 17 1.73 -30.84 8.11
CA LEU A 17 0.92 -29.81 7.43
C LEU A 17 1.26 -28.37 7.88
N ILE A 18 1.49 -28.17 9.18
CA ILE A 18 1.86 -26.86 9.75
C ILE A 18 3.22 -26.41 9.21
N GLU A 19 4.20 -27.30 9.13
CA GLU A 19 5.53 -26.99 8.61
C GLU A 19 5.48 -26.71 7.09
N ALA A 20 4.66 -27.46 6.35
CA ALA A 20 4.42 -27.20 4.93
C ALA A 20 3.77 -25.82 4.68
N VAL A 21 2.83 -25.40 5.53
CA VAL A 21 2.15 -24.10 5.42
C VAL A 21 3.06 -22.94 5.84
N LEU A 22 3.82 -23.11 6.94
CA LEU A 22 4.72 -22.06 7.43
C LEU A 22 5.97 -21.91 6.55
N GLY A 23 6.52 -23.04 6.09
CA GLY A 23 7.75 -23.10 5.31
C GLY A 23 8.90 -22.27 5.91
N ASP A 24 9.60 -21.55 5.05
CA ASP A 24 10.65 -20.59 5.40
C ASP A 24 10.09 -19.19 5.80
N GLY A 25 8.79 -19.10 6.10
CA GLY A 25 8.10 -17.85 6.43
C GLY A 25 7.60 -17.05 5.22
N ARG A 26 8.14 -17.27 4.02
CA ARG A 26 7.64 -16.59 2.80
C ARG A 26 6.16 -16.86 2.51
N PRO A 27 5.61 -18.07 2.70
CA PRO A 27 4.18 -18.31 2.50
C PRO A 27 3.29 -17.36 3.32
N LEU A 28 3.68 -17.03 4.56
CA LEU A 28 2.93 -16.09 5.40
C LEU A 28 3.01 -14.65 4.89
N LEU A 29 4.17 -14.23 4.39
CA LEU A 29 4.35 -12.90 3.78
C LEU A 29 3.56 -12.79 2.47
N VAL A 30 3.52 -13.87 1.68
CA VAL A 30 2.69 -13.99 0.48
C VAL A 30 1.21 -13.94 0.86
N PHE A 31 0.79 -14.64 1.92
CA PHE A 31 -0.57 -14.57 2.43
C PHE A 31 -0.95 -13.14 2.84
N SER A 32 -0.08 -12.42 3.54
CA SER A 32 -0.30 -11.00 3.85
C SER A 32 -0.46 -10.17 2.58
N ALA A 33 0.40 -10.35 1.58
CA ALA A 33 0.35 -9.62 0.32
C ALA A 33 -0.93 -9.90 -0.49
N ILE A 34 -1.36 -11.16 -0.56
CA ILE A 34 -2.63 -11.56 -1.20
C ILE A 34 -3.81 -10.97 -0.43
N SER A 35 -3.78 -10.98 0.90
CA SER A 35 -4.83 -10.40 1.72
C SER A 35 -4.98 -8.90 1.46
N LEU A 36 -3.87 -8.16 1.30
CA LEU A 36 -3.89 -6.76 0.90
C LEU A 36 -4.53 -6.55 -0.48
N LEU A 37 -4.23 -7.43 -1.45
CA LEU A 37 -4.84 -7.40 -2.78
C LEU A 37 -6.35 -7.68 -2.75
N LEU A 38 -6.77 -8.65 -1.95
CA LEU A 38 -8.19 -8.97 -1.78
C LEU A 38 -8.94 -7.81 -1.09
N SER A 39 -8.36 -7.24 -0.04
CA SER A 39 -8.90 -6.05 0.63
C SER A 39 -8.97 -4.85 -0.32
N ALA A 40 -7.97 -4.64 -1.17
CA ALA A 40 -7.98 -3.62 -2.20
C ALA A 40 -9.12 -3.85 -3.21
N GLY A 41 -9.26 -5.07 -3.72
CA GLY A 41 -10.33 -5.43 -4.66
C GLY A 41 -11.72 -5.23 -4.04
N PHE A 42 -11.89 -5.64 -2.78
CA PHE A 42 -13.13 -5.43 -2.02
C PHE A 42 -13.45 -3.94 -1.84
N ALA A 43 -12.49 -3.15 -1.35
CA ALA A 43 -12.65 -1.72 -1.14
C ALA A 43 -12.96 -0.97 -2.45
N PHE A 44 -12.26 -1.31 -3.53
CA PHE A 44 -12.51 -0.76 -4.86
C PHE A 44 -13.93 -1.10 -5.34
N PHE A 45 -14.30 -2.38 -5.37
CA PHE A 45 -15.60 -2.82 -5.89
C PHE A 45 -16.75 -2.21 -5.09
N HIS A 46 -16.66 -2.26 -3.76
CA HIS A 46 -17.69 -1.72 -2.89
C HIS A 46 -17.90 -0.20 -3.11
N SER A 47 -16.81 0.55 -3.25
CA SER A 47 -16.85 2.00 -3.45
C SER A 47 -17.32 2.36 -4.85
N ALA A 48 -16.91 1.59 -5.88
CA ALA A 48 -17.33 1.78 -7.26
C ALA A 48 -18.84 1.54 -7.47
N MET A 49 -19.47 0.72 -6.62
CA MET A 49 -20.92 0.54 -6.58
C MET A 49 -21.66 1.68 -5.85
N GLY A 50 -20.95 2.70 -5.37
CA GLY A 50 -21.53 3.84 -4.67
C GLY A 50 -21.89 3.58 -3.21
N HIS A 51 -21.43 2.46 -2.63
CA HIS A 51 -21.80 2.06 -1.28
C HIS A 51 -20.75 2.49 -0.24
N ILE A 52 -21.22 3.06 0.88
CA ILE A 52 -20.44 3.21 2.11
C ILE A 52 -20.46 1.88 2.87
N LEU A 53 -19.34 1.50 3.49
CA LEU A 53 -19.22 0.21 4.18
C LEU A 53 -20.27 0.09 5.31
N PRO A 54 -20.84 -1.11 5.54
CA PRO A 54 -21.92 -1.28 6.51
C PRO A 54 -21.56 -0.83 7.94
N HIS A 55 -20.31 -1.02 8.36
CA HIS A 55 -19.86 -0.61 9.68
C HIS A 55 -19.66 0.91 9.80
N ASP A 56 -19.30 1.60 8.72
CA ASP A 56 -19.27 3.07 8.69
C ASP A 56 -20.70 3.64 8.82
N LEU A 57 -21.68 3.06 8.11
CA LEU A 57 -23.08 3.45 8.23
C LEU A 57 -23.62 3.19 9.64
N ALA A 58 -23.24 2.06 10.25
CA ALA A 58 -23.56 1.76 11.63
C ALA A 58 -22.90 2.75 12.60
N TYR A 59 -21.68 3.21 12.34
CA TYR A 59 -21.04 4.26 13.14
C TYR A 59 -21.75 5.60 12.98
N LEU A 60 -22.08 6.00 11.75
CA LEU A 60 -22.79 7.24 11.47
C LEU A 60 -24.24 7.22 12.00
N GLN A 61 -24.84 6.05 12.20
CA GLN A 61 -26.27 5.90 12.51
C GLN A 61 -27.16 6.63 11.47
N MET A 62 -26.70 6.63 10.22
CA MET A 62 -27.31 7.36 9.11
C MET A 62 -27.07 6.57 7.82
N SER A 63 -28.09 6.50 6.96
CA SER A 63 -27.97 5.80 5.67
C SER A 63 -27.21 6.64 4.63
N SER A 64 -26.64 5.97 3.62
CA SER A 64 -26.01 6.67 2.48
C SER A 64 -27.00 7.57 1.75
N ASP A 65 -28.24 7.11 1.54
CA ASP A 65 -29.28 7.88 0.86
C ASP A 65 -29.64 9.16 1.62
N THR A 66 -29.73 9.07 2.96
CA THR A 66 -29.96 10.24 3.81
C THR A 66 -28.79 11.21 3.74
N LEU A 67 -27.56 10.70 3.75
CA LEU A 67 -26.37 11.54 3.63
C LEU A 67 -26.28 12.21 2.25
N CYS A 68 -26.76 11.55 1.20
CA CYS A 68 -26.85 12.10 -0.15
C CYS A 68 -27.84 13.26 -0.31
N LEU A 69 -28.78 13.46 0.63
CA LEU A 69 -29.66 14.63 0.63
C LEU A 69 -28.89 15.93 0.93
N TYR A 70 -27.70 15.84 1.52
CA TYR A 70 -26.86 16.98 1.82
C TYR A 70 -25.82 17.20 0.73
N ALA A 71 -25.60 18.48 0.39
CA ALA A 71 -24.59 18.91 -0.58
C ALA A 71 -24.62 18.10 -1.89
N GLU A 72 -25.82 17.69 -2.35
CA GLU A 72 -26.01 16.91 -3.58
C GLU A 72 -25.16 15.63 -3.62
N GLY A 73 -24.97 14.97 -2.48
CA GLY A 73 -24.19 13.72 -2.37
C GLY A 73 -22.67 13.90 -2.40
N ARG A 74 -22.15 15.12 -2.43
CA ARG A 74 -20.71 15.38 -2.54
C ARG A 74 -19.90 14.84 -1.35
N ILE A 75 -20.49 14.75 -0.15
CA ILE A 75 -19.83 14.10 1.00
C ILE A 75 -19.61 12.60 0.72
N VAL A 76 -20.62 11.90 0.21
CA VAL A 76 -20.55 10.47 -0.10
C VAL A 76 -19.55 10.22 -1.22
N HIS A 77 -19.62 11.02 -2.29
CA HIS A 77 -18.67 10.96 -3.40
C HIS A 77 -17.23 11.22 -2.94
N PHE A 78 -17.03 12.16 -2.01
CA PHE A 78 -15.75 12.39 -1.38
C PHE A 78 -15.26 11.16 -0.62
N MET A 79 -16.08 10.51 0.21
CA MET A 79 -15.64 9.30 0.90
C MET A 79 -15.30 8.15 -0.09
N ILE A 80 -16.06 8.01 -1.18
CA ILE A 80 -15.80 7.04 -2.24
C ILE A 80 -14.44 7.27 -2.91
N HIS A 81 -14.09 8.54 -3.19
CA HIS A 81 -12.83 8.87 -3.86
C HIS A 81 -11.60 8.54 -3.01
N ASP A 82 -11.65 8.85 -1.71
CA ASP A 82 -10.59 8.52 -0.76
C ASP A 82 -10.41 7.00 -0.68
N ARG A 83 -11.52 6.24 -0.66
CA ARG A 83 -11.51 4.78 -0.55
C ARG A 83 -11.00 4.07 -1.81
N ILE A 84 -11.39 4.52 -2.99
CA ILE A 84 -10.85 3.98 -4.25
C ILE A 84 -9.35 4.30 -4.37
N SER A 85 -8.93 5.52 -3.99
CA SER A 85 -7.52 5.89 -3.96
C SER A 85 -6.72 5.01 -2.98
N PHE A 86 -7.28 4.75 -1.80
CA PHE A 86 -6.70 3.84 -0.82
C PHE A 86 -6.62 2.39 -1.31
N ALA A 87 -7.64 1.90 -2.01
CA ALA A 87 -7.61 0.57 -2.64
C ALA A 87 -6.44 0.44 -3.63
N GLY A 88 -6.18 1.46 -4.45
CA GLY A 88 -5.02 1.50 -5.32
C GLY A 88 -3.68 1.43 -4.57
N ALA A 89 -3.57 2.12 -3.42
CA ALA A 89 -2.39 2.04 -2.56
C ALA A 89 -2.21 0.64 -1.95
N LEU A 90 -3.26 0.03 -1.40
CA LEU A 90 -3.21 -1.33 -0.86
C LEU A 90 -2.82 -2.37 -1.91
N ALA A 91 -3.39 -2.28 -3.11
CA ALA A 91 -3.04 -3.17 -4.21
C ALA A 91 -1.56 -3.01 -4.59
N SER A 92 -1.06 -1.79 -4.64
CA SER A 92 0.34 -1.48 -4.92
C SER A 92 1.29 -2.09 -3.88
N ILE A 93 0.97 -1.98 -2.59
CA ILE A 93 1.74 -2.60 -1.51
C ILE A 93 1.74 -4.12 -1.67
N GLY A 94 0.57 -4.73 -1.89
CA GLY A 94 0.43 -6.17 -2.10
C GLY A 94 1.28 -6.68 -3.27
N MET A 95 1.28 -5.99 -4.41
CA MET A 95 2.11 -6.34 -5.57
C MET A 95 3.61 -6.24 -5.27
N LEU A 96 4.04 -5.16 -4.60
CA LEU A 96 5.43 -5.00 -4.19
C LEU A 96 5.86 -6.10 -3.20
N TYR A 97 4.99 -6.46 -2.25
CA TYR A 97 5.29 -7.50 -1.26
C TYR A 97 5.35 -8.88 -1.89
N LEU A 98 4.46 -9.19 -2.83
CA LEU A 98 4.55 -10.41 -3.64
C LEU A 98 5.87 -10.48 -4.38
N TRP A 99 6.27 -9.40 -5.05
CA TRP A 99 7.54 -9.36 -5.77
C TRP A 99 8.73 -9.53 -4.82
N LEU A 100 8.76 -8.81 -3.69
CA LEU A 100 9.80 -8.91 -2.66
C LEU A 100 9.92 -10.33 -2.12
N ALA A 101 8.80 -10.98 -1.81
CA ALA A 101 8.77 -12.36 -1.30
C ALA A 101 9.19 -13.39 -2.36
N ALA A 102 8.71 -13.23 -3.60
CA ALA A 102 8.91 -14.21 -4.67
C ALA A 102 10.34 -14.20 -5.24
N PHE A 103 10.98 -13.02 -5.33
CA PHE A 103 12.26 -12.84 -6.00
C PHE A 103 13.43 -12.59 -5.03
N PRO A 104 13.63 -11.39 -4.46
CA PRO A 104 14.83 -11.12 -3.67
C PRO A 104 14.83 -11.82 -2.30
N LEU A 105 13.69 -11.95 -1.62
CA LEU A 105 13.64 -12.67 -0.34
C LEU A 105 13.87 -14.17 -0.52
N ARG A 106 13.33 -14.77 -1.59
CA ARG A 106 13.65 -16.16 -2.00
C ARG A 106 15.15 -16.37 -2.20
N GLY A 107 15.83 -15.37 -2.75
CA GLY A 107 17.28 -15.37 -2.90
C GLY A 107 18.06 -15.00 -1.63
N GLY A 108 17.40 -14.93 -0.47
CA GLY A 108 18.02 -14.62 0.83
C GLY A 108 18.55 -13.19 0.95
N ARG A 109 18.05 -12.23 0.15
CA ARG A 109 18.59 -10.85 0.13
C ARG A 109 18.13 -10.08 1.36
N ALA A 110 19.08 -9.72 2.23
CA ALA A 110 18.80 -9.00 3.48
C ALA A 110 18.06 -7.67 3.28
N TRP A 111 18.35 -6.93 2.20
CA TRP A 111 17.66 -5.66 1.92
C TRP A 111 16.16 -5.86 1.71
N ALA A 112 15.72 -6.98 1.10
CA ALA A 112 14.30 -7.23 0.84
C ALA A 112 13.54 -7.50 2.13
N TRP A 113 14.17 -8.21 3.07
CA TRP A 113 13.64 -8.39 4.42
C TRP A 113 13.50 -7.04 5.12
N TRP A 114 14.54 -6.20 5.09
CA TRP A 114 14.47 -4.87 5.69
C TRP A 114 13.46 -3.94 5.00
N THR A 115 13.27 -4.05 3.69
CA THR A 115 12.21 -3.33 2.96
C THR A 115 10.83 -3.72 3.46
N LEU A 116 10.55 -5.03 3.59
CA LEU A 116 9.30 -5.52 4.17
C LEU A 116 9.14 -5.04 5.61
N ALA A 117 10.20 -5.10 6.43
CA ALA A 117 10.15 -4.64 7.82
C ALA A 117 9.81 -3.14 7.93
N SER A 118 10.52 -2.29 7.18
CA SER A 118 10.32 -0.83 7.22
C SER A 118 8.95 -0.44 6.66
N SER A 119 8.56 -0.99 5.51
CA SER A 119 7.25 -0.72 4.91
C SER A 119 6.11 -1.24 5.79
N GLY A 120 6.25 -2.46 6.31
CA GLY A 120 5.26 -3.12 7.16
C GLY A 120 5.09 -2.41 8.49
N LEU A 121 6.19 -1.97 9.12
CA LEU A 121 6.15 -1.17 10.35
C LEU A 121 5.31 0.09 10.15
N ILE A 122 5.55 0.85 9.08
CA ILE A 122 4.77 2.06 8.79
C ILE A 122 3.31 1.73 8.49
N GLY A 123 3.03 0.68 7.71
CA GLY A 123 1.66 0.28 7.38
C GLY A 123 0.85 -0.19 8.59
N PHE A 124 1.45 -0.98 9.49
CA PHE A 124 0.77 -1.40 10.73
C PHE A 124 0.69 -0.25 11.75
N ALA A 125 1.73 0.59 11.85
CA ALA A 125 1.72 1.73 12.78
C ALA A 125 0.73 2.82 12.36
N SER A 126 0.43 2.98 11.06
CA SER A 126 -0.56 3.98 10.61
C SER A 126 -1.97 3.72 11.13
N PHE A 127 -2.30 2.49 11.54
CA PHE A 127 -3.54 2.20 12.28
C PHE A 127 -3.68 3.04 13.56
N LEU A 128 -2.56 3.39 14.21
CA LEU A 128 -2.55 4.17 15.44
C LEU A 128 -2.79 5.67 15.20
N ALA A 129 -2.63 6.15 13.96
CA ALA A 129 -2.67 7.56 13.62
C ALA A 129 -4.04 8.21 13.88
N TYR A 130 -5.13 7.45 13.78
CA TYR A 130 -6.50 7.95 13.93
C TYR A 130 -7.20 7.48 15.21
N LEU A 131 -6.56 6.68 16.06
CA LEU A 131 -7.20 6.12 17.26
C LEU A 131 -7.71 7.22 18.21
N GLY A 132 -7.09 8.40 18.17
CA GLY A 132 -7.48 9.58 18.97
C GLY A 132 -8.73 10.32 18.48
N TYR A 133 -9.26 10.02 17.29
CA TYR A 133 -10.41 10.73 16.69
C TYR A 133 -11.78 10.17 17.06
N GLY A 134 -11.83 9.12 17.89
CA GLY A 134 -13.11 8.55 18.37
C GLY A 134 -13.85 7.68 17.35
N TYR A 135 -13.19 7.33 16.24
CA TYR A 135 -13.65 6.28 15.33
C TYR A 135 -12.67 5.11 15.36
N LEU A 136 -13.20 3.92 15.63
CA LEU A 136 -12.44 2.67 15.65
C LEU A 136 -12.98 1.76 14.54
N ASP A 137 -12.25 1.65 13.45
CA ASP A 137 -12.58 0.72 12.38
C ASP A 137 -12.32 -0.72 12.86
N VAL A 138 -13.42 -1.40 13.20
CA VAL A 138 -13.41 -2.77 13.73
C VAL A 138 -12.96 -3.78 12.67
N TRP A 139 -13.23 -3.50 11.39
CA TRP A 139 -12.82 -4.36 10.28
C TRP A 139 -11.33 -4.26 10.01
N HIS A 140 -10.80 -3.04 10.01
CA HIS A 140 -9.37 -2.81 9.92
C HIS A 140 -8.64 -3.38 11.15
N MET A 141 -9.19 -3.23 12.36
CA MET A 141 -8.66 -3.87 13.55
C MET A 141 -8.60 -5.40 13.39
N ALA A 142 -9.70 -6.02 12.94
CA ALA A 142 -9.74 -7.47 12.73
C ALA A 142 -8.70 -7.92 11.69
N ALA A 143 -8.59 -7.20 10.57
CA ALA A 143 -7.57 -7.45 9.56
C ALA A 143 -6.15 -7.33 10.15
N THR A 144 -5.87 -6.28 10.93
CA THR A 144 -4.58 -6.09 11.61
C THR A 144 -4.28 -7.22 12.59
N LEU A 145 -5.25 -7.64 13.42
CA LEU A 145 -5.06 -8.72 14.39
C LEU A 145 -4.78 -10.08 13.74
N VAL A 146 -5.24 -10.30 12.50
CA VAL A 146 -4.92 -11.51 11.73
C VAL A 146 -3.60 -11.36 10.97
N LEU A 147 -3.41 -10.24 10.27
CA LEU A 147 -2.28 -10.06 9.36
C LEU A 147 -0.98 -9.77 10.09
N LEU A 148 -1.00 -9.05 11.22
CA LEU A 148 0.22 -8.71 11.96
C LEU A 148 0.94 -9.96 12.49
N PRO A 149 0.27 -10.92 13.18
CA PRO A 149 0.93 -12.16 13.59
C PRO A 149 1.47 -12.98 12.43
N CYS A 150 0.73 -13.09 11.32
CA CYS A 150 1.19 -13.78 10.11
C CYS A 150 2.44 -13.10 9.55
N PHE A 151 2.41 -11.78 9.40
CA PHE A 151 3.51 -10.99 8.87
C PHE A 151 4.76 -11.12 9.77
N VAL A 152 4.62 -10.88 11.08
CA VAL A 152 5.71 -11.00 12.05
C VAL A 152 6.29 -12.41 12.07
N THR A 153 5.44 -13.44 12.04
CA THR A 153 5.92 -14.83 11.99
C THR A 153 6.67 -15.11 10.69
N GLY A 154 6.17 -14.63 9.55
CA GLY A 154 6.86 -14.71 8.26
C GLY A 154 8.22 -14.01 8.27
N MET A 155 8.31 -12.84 8.89
CA MET A 155 9.55 -12.10 9.08
C MET A 155 10.54 -12.87 9.97
N ILE A 156 10.09 -13.39 11.12
CA ILE A 156 10.92 -14.16 12.04
C ILE A 156 11.46 -15.43 11.35
N ARG A 157 10.59 -16.17 10.66
CA ARG A 157 10.94 -17.45 10.01
C ARG A 157 11.83 -17.27 8.79
N SER A 158 11.72 -16.17 8.06
CA SER A 158 12.57 -15.90 6.88
C SER A 158 13.95 -15.36 7.24
N TYR A 159 14.13 -14.79 8.43
CA TYR A 159 15.40 -14.18 8.86
C TYR A 159 16.61 -15.13 8.93
N PRO A 160 16.48 -16.38 9.41
CA PRO A 160 17.57 -17.37 9.37
C PRO A 160 18.10 -17.63 7.96
N HIS A 161 17.22 -17.65 6.95
CA HIS A 161 17.52 -17.97 5.56
C HIS A 161 18.17 -16.83 4.75
N LEU A 162 18.41 -15.67 5.37
CA LEU A 162 19.14 -14.58 4.74
C LEU A 162 20.60 -14.93 4.53
N VAL A 163 21.13 -14.58 3.35
CA VAL A 163 22.50 -14.84 2.92
C VAL A 163 23.34 -13.57 3.06
N GLY A 164 24.55 -13.71 3.59
CA GLY A 164 25.48 -12.61 3.80
C GLY A 164 25.16 -11.78 5.06
N SER A 165 25.54 -10.50 5.03
CA SER A 165 25.33 -9.58 6.16
C SER A 165 23.83 -9.29 6.37
N LYS A 166 23.30 -9.62 7.55
CA LYS A 166 21.90 -9.36 7.94
C LYS A 166 21.67 -7.95 8.50
N ARG A 167 22.70 -7.09 8.46
CA ARG A 167 22.66 -5.75 9.07
C ARG A 167 21.72 -4.82 8.29
N LEU A 168 21.13 -3.86 9.00
CA LEU A 168 20.35 -2.76 8.42
C LEU A 168 21.14 -1.96 7.35
N GLY A 169 22.48 -1.99 7.47
CA GLY A 169 23.43 -1.47 6.47
C GLY A 169 23.14 -1.89 5.03
N ALA A 170 22.49 -3.04 4.82
CA ALA A 170 22.11 -3.53 3.49
C ALA A 170 21.18 -2.58 2.72
N LEU A 171 20.39 -1.74 3.40
CA LEU A 171 19.54 -0.74 2.77
C LEU A 171 20.32 0.43 2.14
N PHE A 172 21.54 0.70 2.60
CA PHE A 172 22.35 1.82 2.11
C PHE A 172 23.22 1.45 0.90
N ILE A 173 23.17 0.18 0.47
CA ILE A 173 23.94 -0.30 -0.67
C ILE A 173 23.03 -0.32 -1.89
N PRO A 174 23.28 0.51 -2.91
CA PRO A 174 22.48 0.49 -4.13
C PRO A 174 22.75 -0.78 -4.92
N GLY A 175 21.72 -1.34 -5.57
CA GLY A 175 21.86 -2.53 -6.40
C GLY A 175 22.76 -2.33 -7.62
N VAL A 176 22.77 -1.10 -8.16
CA VAL A 176 23.73 -0.59 -9.14
C VAL A 176 24.01 0.90 -8.89
N PRO A 177 25.23 1.41 -9.18
CA PRO A 177 25.55 2.83 -9.02
C PRO A 177 24.58 3.75 -9.77
N LEU A 178 24.34 4.94 -9.20
CA LEU A 178 23.45 5.93 -9.80
C LEU A 178 24.19 6.74 -10.88
N ALA A 179 24.06 6.32 -12.13
CA ALA A 179 24.72 6.97 -13.28
C ALA A 179 23.80 8.01 -13.94
N TRP A 180 23.59 9.16 -13.28
CA TRP A 180 22.71 10.26 -13.74
C TRP A 180 22.95 10.80 -15.15
N LYS A 181 24.14 10.61 -15.72
CA LYS A 181 24.49 11.00 -17.11
C LYS A 181 23.99 10.02 -18.18
N THR A 182 23.41 8.89 -17.77
CA THR A 182 22.87 7.87 -18.68
C THR A 182 21.35 7.92 -18.68
N TRP A 183 20.71 7.57 -19.81
CA TRP A 183 19.26 7.45 -19.88
C TRP A 183 18.68 6.51 -18.82
N PHE A 184 19.35 5.38 -18.59
CA PHE A 184 18.95 4.43 -17.54
C PHE A 184 19.01 5.05 -16.14
N GLY A 185 20.11 5.74 -15.81
CA GLY A 185 20.26 6.39 -14.51
C GLY A 185 19.29 7.56 -14.31
N LEU A 186 18.99 8.32 -15.36
CA LEU A 186 17.95 9.35 -15.35
C LEU A 186 16.57 8.73 -15.12
N GLY A 187 16.25 7.62 -15.80
CA GLY A 187 15.01 6.87 -15.57
C GLY A 187 14.88 6.38 -14.13
N ARG A 188 15.96 5.85 -13.54
CA ARG A 188 15.98 5.48 -12.12
C ARG A 188 15.77 6.67 -11.19
N LEU A 189 16.35 7.84 -11.49
CA LEU A 189 16.13 9.06 -10.73
C LEU A 189 14.66 9.48 -10.74
N PHE A 190 13.99 9.40 -11.89
CA PHE A 190 12.55 9.66 -11.98
C PHE A 190 11.74 8.69 -11.11
N LEU A 191 12.03 7.38 -11.17
CA LEU A 191 11.34 6.39 -10.34
C LEU A 191 11.59 6.59 -8.84
N LEU A 192 12.83 6.90 -8.43
CA LEU A 192 13.16 7.24 -7.05
C LEU A 192 12.43 8.51 -6.60
N GLY A 193 12.41 9.54 -7.47
CA GLY A 193 11.68 10.78 -7.22
C GLY A 193 10.18 10.56 -7.07
N THR A 194 9.58 9.70 -7.89
CA THR A 194 8.18 9.25 -7.74
C THR A 194 7.97 8.62 -6.36
N ALA A 195 8.82 7.67 -5.96
CA ALA A 195 8.68 7.00 -4.67
C ALA A 195 8.82 7.97 -3.48
N VAL A 196 9.79 8.90 -3.53
CA VAL A 196 9.92 9.97 -2.52
C VAL A 196 8.69 10.87 -2.50
N GLY A 197 8.16 11.25 -3.67
CA GLY A 197 6.94 12.03 -3.79
C GLY A 197 5.72 11.33 -3.18
N ILE A 198 5.57 10.02 -3.41
CA ILE A 198 4.51 9.21 -2.79
C ILE A 198 4.65 9.17 -1.27
N ILE A 199 5.87 9.02 -0.74
CA ILE A 199 6.11 9.08 0.71
C ILE A 199 5.72 10.44 1.27
N GLY A 200 6.17 11.53 0.62
CA GLY A 200 5.83 12.90 1.02
C GLY A 200 4.33 13.14 1.03
N ALA A 201 3.64 12.77 -0.07
CA ALA A 201 2.19 12.88 -0.18
C ALA A 201 1.48 12.07 0.93
N GLY A 202 1.90 10.83 1.18
CA GLY A 202 1.34 10.00 2.23
C GLY A 202 1.48 10.61 3.62
N LEU A 203 2.67 11.12 3.97
CA LEU A 203 2.92 11.80 5.24
C LEU A 203 2.10 13.09 5.37
N THR A 204 1.96 13.87 4.29
CA THR A 204 1.11 15.07 4.27
C THR A 204 -0.36 14.72 4.51
N ILE A 205 -0.91 13.77 3.75
CA ILE A 205 -2.31 13.33 3.88
C ILE A 205 -2.57 12.78 5.28
N MET A 206 -1.65 11.98 5.81
CA MET A 206 -1.76 11.43 7.16
C MET A 206 -1.75 12.55 8.21
N THR A 207 -0.84 13.53 8.10
CA THR A 207 -0.78 14.67 9.01
C THR A 207 -2.06 15.51 8.94
N CYS A 208 -2.58 15.77 7.73
CA CYS A 208 -3.86 16.46 7.56
C CYS A 208 -4.99 15.69 8.23
N GLY A 209 -5.12 14.38 7.98
CA GLY A 209 -6.11 13.52 8.64
C GLY A 209 -6.00 13.52 10.16
N MET A 210 -4.80 13.68 10.70
CA MET A 210 -4.54 13.75 12.13
C MET A 210 -4.70 15.14 12.75
N THR A 211 -4.93 16.21 11.97
CA THR A 211 -4.93 17.60 12.49
C THR A 211 -6.14 18.41 12.02
N ILE A 212 -6.16 18.81 10.75
CA ILE A 212 -7.17 19.73 10.20
C ILE A 212 -8.29 19.00 9.45
N VAL A 213 -8.09 17.71 9.13
CA VAL A 213 -8.95 16.78 8.39
C VAL A 213 -9.20 17.19 6.92
N PHE A 214 -9.59 18.44 6.69
CA PHE A 214 -9.92 18.99 5.38
C PHE A 214 -8.87 19.99 4.92
N VAL A 215 -8.49 19.88 3.64
CA VAL A 215 -7.80 20.95 2.92
C VAL A 215 -8.83 21.86 2.24
N PRO A 216 -8.49 23.11 1.85
CA PRO A 216 -9.44 24.04 1.27
C PRO A 216 -10.21 23.50 0.07
N GLN A 217 -9.54 22.70 -0.77
CA GLN A 217 -10.12 22.09 -1.97
C GLN A 217 -11.25 21.10 -1.63
N ASP A 218 -11.19 20.43 -0.48
CA ASP A 218 -12.22 19.49 -0.05
C ASP A 218 -13.53 20.22 0.27
N LEU A 219 -13.40 21.34 0.99
CA LEU A 219 -14.51 22.18 1.42
C LEU A 219 -15.11 22.93 0.23
N GLU A 220 -14.27 23.38 -0.70
CA GLU A 220 -14.70 23.96 -1.97
C GLU A 220 -15.50 22.94 -2.79
N TYR A 221 -15.00 21.70 -2.92
CA TYR A 221 -15.71 20.63 -3.60
C TYR A 221 -17.06 20.34 -2.96
N MET A 222 -17.11 20.16 -1.63
CA MET A 222 -18.37 19.86 -0.94
C MET A 222 -19.33 21.07 -0.92
N GLY A 223 -18.81 22.30 -0.95
CA GLY A 223 -19.58 23.52 -0.74
C GLY A 223 -20.04 23.66 0.71
N LEU A 224 -19.27 23.16 1.67
CA LEU A 224 -19.58 23.12 3.09
C LEU A 224 -18.40 23.58 3.94
N THR A 225 -18.67 24.13 5.11
CA THR A 225 -17.67 24.35 6.15
C THR A 225 -17.56 23.14 7.08
N PRO A 226 -16.47 22.99 7.86
CA PRO A 226 -16.39 21.95 8.88
C PRO A 226 -17.53 22.01 9.91
N ALA A 227 -18.03 23.21 10.21
CA ALA A 227 -19.18 23.40 11.10
C ALA A 227 -20.48 22.86 10.49
N ASP A 228 -20.70 23.06 9.19
CA ASP A 228 -21.85 22.49 8.49
C ASP A 228 -21.79 20.95 8.48
N ILE A 229 -20.61 20.38 8.20
CA ILE A 229 -20.37 18.93 8.22
C ILE A 229 -20.66 18.35 9.61
N ALA A 230 -20.17 19.00 10.69
CA ALA A 230 -20.46 18.60 12.05
C ALA A 230 -21.95 18.73 12.41
N GLY A 231 -22.64 19.74 11.85
CA GLY A 231 -24.08 19.95 11.99
C GLY A 231 -24.93 18.88 11.30
N ILE A 232 -24.44 18.30 10.19
CA ILE A 232 -25.08 17.16 9.52
C ILE A 232 -24.96 15.91 10.39
N ASN A 233 -23.73 15.58 10.81
CA ASN A 233 -23.47 14.48 11.72
C ASN A 233 -22.14 14.68 12.45
N PRO A 234 -22.12 14.73 13.79
CA PRO A 234 -20.90 14.99 14.56
C PRO A 234 -19.83 13.89 14.41
N ARG A 235 -20.19 12.71 13.90
CA ARG A 235 -19.29 11.56 13.70
C ARG A 235 -18.60 11.56 12.34
N LEU A 236 -19.06 12.39 11.41
CA LEU A 236 -18.59 12.37 10.01
C LEU A 236 -17.13 12.82 9.87
N ILE A 237 -16.73 13.83 10.64
CA ILE A 237 -15.34 14.34 10.63
C ILE A 237 -14.37 13.26 11.12
N SER A 238 -14.73 12.54 12.20
CA SER A 238 -13.91 11.44 12.73
C SER A 238 -13.73 10.30 11.73
N LEU A 239 -14.79 9.95 11.00
CA LEU A 239 -14.73 8.93 9.95
C LEU A 239 -13.83 9.37 8.77
N ILE A 240 -13.95 10.62 8.32
CA ILE A 240 -13.11 11.15 7.23
C ILE A 240 -11.65 11.26 7.68
N ALA A 241 -11.40 11.69 8.92
CA ALA A 241 -10.06 11.74 9.52
C ALA A 241 -9.38 10.36 9.50
N HIS A 242 -10.13 9.31 9.85
CA HIS A 242 -9.68 7.92 9.76
C HIS A 242 -9.27 7.53 8.33
N ASP A 243 -10.17 7.72 7.37
CA ASP A 243 -9.94 7.30 5.97
C ASP A 243 -8.67 7.96 5.41
N ARG A 244 -8.47 9.25 5.72
CA ARG A 244 -7.27 10.00 5.32
C ARG A 244 -6.00 9.54 6.03
N ALA A 245 -6.05 9.39 7.35
CA ALA A 245 -4.89 8.94 8.11
C ALA A 245 -4.44 7.54 7.66
N GLY A 246 -5.39 6.62 7.47
CA GLY A 246 -5.15 5.29 6.92
C GLY A 246 -4.59 5.33 5.49
N PHE A 247 -5.20 6.14 4.61
CA PHE A 247 -4.73 6.30 3.23
C PHE A 247 -3.30 6.86 3.16
N GLY A 248 -3.01 7.93 3.90
CA GLY A 248 -1.70 8.54 3.95
C GLY A 248 -0.62 7.59 4.47
N GLY A 249 -0.94 6.82 5.50
CA GLY A 249 -0.07 5.75 6.01
C GLY A 249 0.21 4.66 4.99
N GLY A 250 -0.82 4.22 4.26
CA GLY A 250 -0.70 3.26 3.15
C GLY A 250 0.21 3.78 2.04
N LEU A 251 0.04 5.04 1.61
CA LEU A 251 0.93 5.66 0.62
C LEU A 251 2.38 5.72 1.11
N ALA A 252 2.61 6.14 2.36
CA ALA A 252 3.97 6.19 2.92
C ALA A 252 4.60 4.78 2.96
N SER A 253 3.84 3.77 3.39
CA SER A 253 4.28 2.37 3.40
C SER A 253 4.64 1.85 2.01
N GLY A 254 3.77 2.07 1.02
CA GLY A 254 4.00 1.66 -0.37
C GLY A 254 5.14 2.42 -1.04
N GLY A 255 5.26 3.72 -0.78
CA GLY A 255 6.37 4.55 -1.24
C GLY A 255 7.72 4.09 -0.70
N ILE A 256 7.80 3.70 0.57
CA ILE A 256 9.02 3.11 1.17
C ILE A 256 9.38 1.78 0.49
N ALA A 257 8.38 0.90 0.28
CA ALA A 257 8.61 -0.36 -0.40
C ALA A 257 9.11 -0.15 -1.84
N MET A 258 8.49 0.76 -2.59
CA MET A 258 8.88 1.11 -3.95
C MET A 258 10.29 1.73 -3.98
N LEU A 259 10.58 2.70 -3.10
CA LEU A 259 11.87 3.38 -3.01
C LEU A 259 13.01 2.38 -2.80
N LEU A 260 12.88 1.52 -1.79
CA LEU A 260 13.91 0.56 -1.44
C LEU A 260 14.03 -0.56 -2.49
N ALA A 261 12.93 -0.95 -3.14
CA ALA A 261 12.98 -1.88 -4.28
C ALA A 261 13.78 -1.28 -5.44
N ILE A 262 13.53 -0.03 -5.84
CA ILE A 262 14.28 0.63 -6.92
C ILE A 262 15.75 0.86 -6.54
N TRP A 263 16.01 1.19 -5.28
CA TRP A 263 17.35 1.51 -4.77
C TRP A 263 18.23 0.25 -4.65
N CYS A 264 17.76 -0.77 -3.95
CA CYS A 264 18.56 -1.95 -3.58
C CYS A 264 18.56 -3.06 -4.63
N ALA A 265 17.54 -3.16 -5.48
CA ALA A 265 17.47 -4.24 -6.45
C ALA A 265 18.47 -4.05 -7.60
N ARG A 266 18.96 -5.18 -8.11
CA ARG A 266 19.62 -5.20 -9.42
C ARG A 266 18.55 -5.09 -10.52
N PRO A 267 18.85 -4.44 -11.65
CA PRO A 267 17.92 -4.30 -12.76
C PRO A 267 17.44 -5.67 -13.25
N CYS A 268 16.13 -5.84 -13.38
CA CYS A 268 15.55 -7.07 -13.90
C CYS A 268 14.14 -6.84 -14.47
N PRO A 269 13.66 -7.71 -15.37
CA PRO A 269 12.34 -7.56 -15.99
C PRO A 269 11.19 -7.60 -14.97
N SER A 270 11.26 -8.47 -13.97
CA SER A 270 10.18 -8.64 -12.99
C SER A 270 10.01 -7.39 -12.11
N LEU A 271 11.09 -6.68 -11.78
CA LEU A 271 11.00 -5.39 -11.10
C LEU A 271 10.29 -4.37 -11.98
N TRP A 272 10.71 -4.24 -13.24
CA TRP A 272 10.11 -3.28 -14.16
C TRP A 272 8.61 -3.54 -14.37
N GLN A 273 8.23 -4.81 -14.55
CA GLN A 273 6.83 -5.23 -14.68
C GLN A 273 6.03 -4.92 -13.41
N THR A 274 6.60 -5.21 -12.23
CA THR A 274 5.95 -4.88 -10.96
C THR A 274 5.74 -3.37 -10.82
N LEU A 275 6.74 -2.56 -11.14
CA LEU A 275 6.64 -1.10 -11.11
C LEU A 275 5.63 -0.55 -12.13
N LEU A 276 5.52 -1.16 -13.31
CA LEU A 276 4.50 -0.81 -14.29
C LEU A 276 3.09 -1.06 -13.74
N VAL A 277 2.82 -2.26 -13.23
CA VAL A 277 1.49 -2.60 -12.71
C VAL A 277 1.15 -1.75 -11.49
N VAL A 278 2.10 -1.58 -10.56
CA VAL A 278 1.95 -0.68 -9.40
C VAL A 278 1.66 0.75 -9.84
N GLY A 279 2.39 1.27 -10.83
CA GLY A 279 2.16 2.60 -11.38
C GLY A 279 0.77 2.75 -11.99
N ILE A 280 0.33 1.79 -12.82
CA ILE A 280 -1.00 1.80 -13.44
C ILE A 280 -2.10 1.74 -12.38
N VAL A 281 -2.02 0.79 -11.44
CA VAL A 281 -3.07 0.58 -10.45
C VAL A 281 -3.13 1.73 -9.44
N GLY A 282 -1.98 2.13 -8.89
CA GLY A 282 -1.88 3.21 -7.92
C GLY A 282 -2.34 4.55 -8.50
N PHE A 283 -1.68 5.03 -9.56
CA PHE A 283 -2.06 6.31 -10.18
C PHE A 283 -3.40 6.25 -10.89
N GLY A 284 -3.78 5.11 -11.48
CA GLY A 284 -5.09 4.93 -12.10
C GLY A 284 -6.22 5.14 -11.09
N CYS A 285 -6.16 4.48 -9.92
CA CYS A 285 -7.17 4.68 -8.88
C CYS A 285 -7.16 6.12 -8.33
N ALA A 286 -5.96 6.69 -8.13
CA ALA A 286 -5.81 8.04 -7.55
C ALA A 286 -6.16 9.19 -8.50
N ILE A 287 -6.29 8.95 -9.81
CA ILE A 287 -6.58 9.99 -10.81
C ILE A 287 -7.98 9.77 -11.40
N VAL A 288 -8.30 8.55 -11.82
CA VAL A 288 -9.51 8.28 -12.60
C VAL A 288 -10.77 8.49 -11.78
N VAL A 289 -10.73 8.20 -10.47
CA VAL A 289 -11.91 8.32 -9.59
C VAL A 289 -12.44 9.76 -9.52
N HIS A 290 -11.58 10.77 -9.65
CA HIS A 290 -11.96 12.18 -9.50
C HIS A 290 -12.87 12.71 -10.61
N TYR A 291 -12.80 12.12 -11.81
CA TYR A 291 -13.61 12.55 -12.95
C TYR A 291 -15.10 12.22 -12.81
N PRO A 292 -15.52 10.97 -12.55
CA PRO A 292 -16.94 10.65 -12.38
C PRO A 292 -17.57 11.35 -11.18
N ILE A 293 -16.79 11.70 -10.15
CA ILE A 293 -17.30 12.41 -8.96
C ILE A 293 -17.21 13.94 -9.05
N GLY A 294 -16.53 14.49 -10.06
CA GLY A 294 -16.37 15.94 -10.26
C GLY A 294 -15.35 16.63 -9.35
N TYR A 295 -14.54 15.91 -8.57
CA TYR A 295 -13.51 16.51 -7.71
C TYR A 295 -12.22 16.79 -8.48
N THR A 296 -12.28 17.64 -9.51
CA THR A 296 -11.21 17.81 -10.50
C THR A 296 -10.33 19.05 -10.30
N SER A 297 -10.16 19.51 -9.06
CA SER A 297 -9.28 20.65 -8.76
C SER A 297 -7.85 20.35 -9.25
N PHE A 298 -7.28 21.24 -10.07
CA PHE A 298 -5.94 21.05 -10.60
C PHE A 298 -4.89 21.00 -9.49
N VAL A 299 -5.02 21.86 -8.47
CA VAL A 299 -4.08 21.88 -7.34
C VAL A 299 -4.14 20.57 -6.55
N HIS A 300 -5.34 19.98 -6.39
CA HIS A 300 -5.54 18.69 -5.75
C HIS A 300 -4.91 17.54 -6.53
N LEU A 301 -5.10 17.51 -7.86
CA LEU A 301 -4.63 16.43 -8.73
C LEU A 301 -3.18 16.59 -9.20
N ALA A 302 -2.59 17.79 -9.13
CA ALA A 302 -1.24 18.07 -9.62
C ALA A 302 -0.15 17.13 -9.04
N PRO A 303 -0.13 16.79 -7.73
CA PRO A 303 0.82 15.84 -7.20
C PRO A 303 0.70 14.44 -7.85
N ALA A 304 -0.53 13.97 -8.07
CA ALA A 304 -0.78 12.68 -8.71
C ALA A 304 -0.37 12.68 -10.19
N TYR A 305 -0.68 13.74 -10.94
CA TYR A 305 -0.25 13.89 -12.34
C TYR A 305 1.27 13.93 -12.47
N LEU A 306 1.94 14.72 -11.63
CA LEU A 306 3.39 14.80 -11.63
C LEU A 306 4.01 13.44 -11.31
N GLY A 307 3.51 12.76 -10.27
CA GLY A 307 3.95 11.42 -9.89
C GLY A 307 3.79 10.40 -11.02
N ALA A 308 2.64 10.39 -11.69
CA ALA A 308 2.34 9.51 -12.82
C ALA A 308 3.25 9.78 -14.03
N ALA A 309 3.44 11.06 -14.38
CA ALA A 309 4.33 11.45 -15.47
C ALA A 309 5.78 11.06 -15.20
N MET A 310 6.29 11.34 -13.99
CA MET A 310 7.62 10.92 -13.55
C MET A 310 7.75 9.39 -13.59
N CYS A 311 6.74 8.66 -13.12
CA CYS A 311 6.73 7.20 -13.14
C CYS A 311 6.82 6.65 -14.57
N ALA A 312 5.98 7.18 -15.47
CA ALA A 312 5.94 6.77 -16.88
C ALA A 312 7.26 7.04 -17.61
N VAL A 313 7.83 8.24 -17.45
CA VAL A 313 9.16 8.59 -18.00
C VAL A 313 10.23 7.68 -17.41
N GLY A 314 10.20 7.45 -16.10
CA GLY A 314 11.13 6.56 -15.41
C GLY A 314 11.08 5.13 -15.94
N LEU A 315 9.89 4.57 -16.12
CA LEU A 315 9.67 3.24 -16.71
C LEU A 315 10.16 3.19 -18.16
N ALA A 316 9.82 4.17 -18.99
CA ALA A 316 10.24 4.22 -20.39
C ALA A 316 11.77 4.24 -20.53
N LEU A 317 12.44 5.10 -19.77
CA LEU A 317 13.91 5.24 -19.81
C LEU A 317 14.65 4.04 -19.20
N THR A 318 14.04 3.32 -18.25
CA THR A 318 14.67 2.14 -17.62
C THR A 318 14.40 0.83 -18.36
N TYR A 319 13.43 0.79 -19.31
CA TYR A 319 12.98 -0.44 -19.96
C TYR A 319 14.14 -1.30 -20.51
N ARG A 320 14.98 -0.73 -21.39
CA ARG A 320 16.11 -1.46 -21.97
C ARG A 320 17.10 -1.94 -20.91
N GLY A 321 17.46 -1.09 -19.95
CA GLY A 321 18.43 -1.45 -18.91
C GLY A 321 17.92 -2.50 -17.92
N MET A 322 16.61 -2.57 -17.69
CA MET A 322 15.99 -3.62 -16.86
C MET A 322 15.84 -4.96 -17.60
N HIS A 323 15.85 -4.96 -18.94
CA HIS A 323 15.67 -6.16 -19.78
C HIS A 323 16.94 -6.63 -20.49
N ALA A 324 18.07 -5.94 -20.33
CA ALA A 324 19.35 -6.32 -20.92
C ALA A 324 20.14 -7.36 -20.08
N ALA A 325 19.49 -8.00 -19.10
CA ALA A 325 20.08 -8.97 -18.19
C ALA A 325 20.13 -10.37 -18.78
#